data_AF-A0A356V250-F1
#
_entry.id   AF-A0A356V250-F1
#
_cell.length_a   1.000
_cell.length_b   1.000
_cell.length_c   1.000
_cell.angle_alpha   90.00
_cell.angle_beta   90.00
_cell.angle_gamma   90.00
#
_symmetry.space_group_name_H-M   'P 1'
#
loop_
_entity.id
_entity.type
_entity.pdbx_description
1 polymer ?
#
loop_
_entity_poly.entity_id
_entity_poly.type
_entity_poly.pdbx_seq_one_letter_code
_entity_poly.pdbx_strand_id
1 'polypeptide(L)'
;MCKSEIGTILEKLTQLCPQGYAIALHINFTTPRYLFQSYRKDWSDYYSKKGWVMHDPTVQWGFENTGVTSWESLIPADKYGIFAEAAKYGLKFGFVCAIRSSDSSSFSSFAREDRNYCEAEISQICKLVNILHDMTLNPENLSETEIEHLNQLTSAMPAGNS
;
A
#
# COMPACT_ATOMS: atom_id res chain seq x y z
N MET A 1 18.29 11.37 11.62
CA MET A 1 18.15 9.95 12.01
C MET A 1 16.97 9.23 11.33
N CYS A 2 15.91 9.93 10.87
CA CYS A 2 14.67 9.31 10.36
C CYS A 2 14.75 8.61 8.98
N LYS A 3 15.68 8.99 8.09
CA LYS A 3 15.54 8.72 6.64
C LYS A 3 15.96 7.30 6.21
N SER A 4 17.07 6.79 6.73
CA SER A 4 17.51 5.41 6.47
C SER A 4 16.55 4.36 7.04
N GLU A 5 15.85 4.72 8.11
CA GLU A 5 14.88 3.85 8.78
C GLU A 5 13.59 3.69 7.96
N ILE A 6 13.10 4.75 7.31
CA ILE A 6 11.98 4.65 6.36
C ILE A 6 12.30 3.68 5.22
N GLY A 7 13.48 3.81 4.60
CA GLY A 7 13.94 2.89 3.56
C GLY A 7 13.99 1.44 4.05
N THR A 8 14.55 1.21 5.24
CA THR A 8 14.60 -0.13 5.87
C THR A 8 13.21 -0.72 6.10
N ILE A 9 12.23 0.09 6.49
CA ILE A 9 10.86 -0.38 6.69
C ILE A 9 10.20 -0.74 5.35
N LEU A 10 10.39 0.09 4.33
CA LEU A 10 9.86 -0.19 2.98
C LEU A 10 10.46 -1.48 2.41
N GLU A 11 11.77 -1.72 2.58
CA GLU A 11 12.41 -2.98 2.19
C GLU A 11 11.80 -4.20 2.91
N LYS A 12 11.58 -4.10 4.23
CA LYS A 12 10.90 -5.16 5.00
C LYS A 12 9.48 -5.41 4.50
N LEU A 13 8.73 -4.36 4.17
CA LEU A 13 7.39 -4.48 3.61
C LEU A 13 7.40 -5.19 2.26
N THR A 14 8.39 -4.90 1.40
CA THR A 14 8.58 -5.60 0.11
C THR A 14 8.85 -7.09 0.31
N GLN A 15 9.65 -7.47 1.31
CA GLN A 15 9.90 -8.87 1.64
C GLN A 15 8.66 -9.61 2.17
N LEU A 16 7.82 -8.92 2.95
CA LEU A 16 6.58 -9.48 3.50
C LEU A 16 5.44 -9.55 2.46
N CYS A 17 5.52 -8.74 1.39
CA CYS A 17 4.47 -8.58 0.39
C CYS A 17 5.05 -8.81 -1.01
N PRO A 18 5.17 -10.08 -1.45
CA PRO A 18 5.94 -10.43 -2.64
C PRO A 18 5.35 -9.89 -3.95
N GLN A 19 4.05 -9.55 -3.97
CA GLN A 19 3.42 -8.93 -5.14
C GLN A 19 3.33 -7.40 -5.03
N GLY A 20 3.88 -6.84 -3.96
CA GLY A 20 3.96 -5.42 -3.70
C GLY A 20 2.79 -4.86 -2.89
N TYR A 21 2.77 -3.54 -2.83
CA TYR A 21 1.83 -2.76 -2.04
C TYR A 21 1.61 -1.37 -2.63
N ALA A 22 0.58 -0.69 -2.12
CA ALA A 22 0.40 0.74 -2.23
C ALA A 22 0.12 1.32 -0.84
N ILE A 23 0.93 2.28 -0.40
CA ILE A 23 0.84 2.93 0.90
C ILE A 23 0.64 4.43 0.69
N ALA A 24 -0.53 4.92 1.07
CA ALA A 24 -0.94 6.32 0.98
C ALA A 24 -0.93 6.94 2.38
N LEU A 25 0.06 7.81 2.65
CA LEU A 25 0.25 8.46 3.95
C LEU A 25 -0.26 9.90 3.93
N HIS A 26 -0.80 10.33 5.06
CA HIS A 26 -1.32 11.66 5.36
C HIS A 26 -2.21 12.22 4.26
N ILE A 27 -3.33 11.53 4.04
CA ILE A 27 -4.29 11.86 3.00
C ILE A 27 -5.11 13.07 3.41
N ASN A 28 -5.12 14.06 2.53
CA ASN A 28 -5.98 15.23 2.65
C ASN A 28 -6.98 15.23 1.48
N PHE A 29 -8.27 15.20 1.80
CA PHE A 29 -9.35 14.92 0.84
C PHE A 29 -9.10 13.60 0.08
N THR A 30 -8.59 13.69 -1.14
CA THR A 30 -8.32 12.55 -2.02
C THR A 30 -6.84 12.34 -2.33
N THR A 31 -5.96 13.25 -1.88
CA THR A 31 -4.56 13.26 -2.28
C THR A 31 -3.66 12.87 -1.10
N PRO A 32 -2.87 11.79 -1.20
CA PRO A 32 -1.88 11.47 -0.20
C PRO A 32 -0.72 12.47 -0.26
N ARG A 33 -0.15 12.81 0.90
CA ARG A 33 1.13 13.55 0.95
C ARG A 33 2.29 12.67 0.49
N TYR A 34 2.30 11.41 0.88
CA TYR A 34 3.29 10.43 0.44
C TYR A 34 2.59 9.21 -0.11
N LEU A 35 3.02 8.77 -1.30
CA LEU A 35 2.58 7.54 -1.93
C LEU A 35 3.81 6.67 -2.19
N PHE A 36 3.86 5.51 -1.56
CA PHE A 36 4.85 4.48 -1.83
C PHE A 36 4.16 3.29 -2.49
N GLN A 37 4.66 2.89 -3.66
CA GLN A 37 4.11 1.75 -4.39
C GLN A 37 5.22 0.81 -4.85
N SER A 38 4.93 -0.47 -4.80
CA SER A 38 5.82 -1.55 -5.27
C SER A 38 5.09 -2.56 -6.14
N TYR A 39 3.82 -2.29 -6.50
CA TYR A 39 3.12 -3.09 -7.49
C TYR A 39 3.86 -3.09 -8.82
N ARG A 40 3.79 -4.24 -9.51
CA ARG A 40 4.40 -4.41 -10.84
C ARG A 40 3.88 -3.35 -11.81
N LYS A 41 4.80 -2.78 -12.60
CA LYS A 41 4.51 -1.62 -13.46
C LYS A 41 3.37 -1.85 -14.44
N ASP A 42 3.26 -3.05 -15.02
CA ASP A 42 2.20 -3.39 -15.97
C ASP A 42 0.79 -3.32 -15.35
N TRP A 43 0.63 -3.77 -14.11
CA TRP A 43 -0.60 -3.60 -13.33
C TRP A 43 -0.86 -2.14 -13.03
N SER A 44 0.13 -1.41 -12.52
CA SER A 44 -0.02 0.01 -12.17
C SER A 44 -0.40 0.87 -13.39
N ASP A 45 0.19 0.61 -14.55
CA ASP A 45 -0.13 1.28 -15.81
C ASP A 45 -1.56 0.94 -16.27
N TYR A 46 -1.94 -0.34 -16.20
CA TYR A 46 -3.28 -0.80 -16.57
C TYR A 46 -4.36 -0.20 -15.67
N TYR A 47 -4.15 -0.26 -14.36
CA TYR A 47 -5.02 0.32 -13.33
C TYR A 47 -5.19 1.83 -13.54
N SER A 48 -4.09 2.55 -13.77
CA SER A 48 -4.11 4.00 -14.02
C SER A 48 -4.85 4.36 -15.30
N LYS A 49 -4.63 3.62 -16.40
CA LYS A 49 -5.33 3.82 -17.67
C LYS A 49 -6.84 3.65 -17.55
N LYS A 50 -7.30 2.79 -16.64
CA LYS A 50 -8.72 2.56 -16.38
C LYS A 50 -9.36 3.62 -15.47
N GLY A 51 -8.56 4.45 -14.81
CA GLY A 51 -9.05 5.48 -13.89
C GLY A 51 -9.73 4.90 -12.65
N TRP A 52 -9.28 3.73 -12.17
CA TRP A 52 -9.99 2.97 -11.13
C TRP A 52 -9.81 3.48 -9.71
N VAL A 53 -8.94 4.46 -9.45
CA VAL A 53 -8.66 4.98 -8.10
C VAL A 53 -9.95 5.25 -7.29
N MET A 54 -10.93 5.95 -7.87
CA MET A 54 -12.19 6.30 -7.18
C MET A 54 -13.23 5.16 -7.15
N HIS A 55 -13.01 4.11 -7.94
CA HIS A 55 -13.88 2.95 -8.07
C HIS A 55 -13.36 1.73 -7.29
N ASP A 56 -12.12 1.80 -6.83
CA ASP A 56 -11.44 0.72 -6.12
C ASP A 56 -12.00 0.55 -4.71
N PRO A 57 -12.56 -0.63 -4.38
CA PRO A 57 -13.07 -0.91 -3.05
C PRO A 57 -12.02 -0.76 -1.94
N THR A 58 -10.74 -1.01 -2.23
CA THR A 58 -9.65 -0.84 -1.25
C THR A 58 -9.44 0.63 -0.90
N VAL A 59 -9.53 1.51 -1.90
CA VAL A 59 -9.40 2.96 -1.75
C VAL A 59 -10.62 3.52 -1.02
N GLN A 60 -11.83 3.15 -1.46
CA GLN A 60 -13.08 3.56 -0.82
C GLN A 60 -13.11 3.14 0.65
N TRP A 61 -12.80 1.88 0.93
CA TRP A 61 -12.77 1.38 2.31
C TRP A 61 -11.73 2.12 3.15
N GLY A 62 -10.53 2.35 2.61
CA GLY A 62 -9.45 3.08 3.29
C GLY A 62 -9.79 4.54 3.62
N PHE A 63 -10.65 5.19 2.82
CA PHE A 63 -11.15 6.52 3.12
C PHE A 63 -12.20 6.55 4.24
N GLU A 64 -13.06 5.53 4.29
CA GLU A 64 -14.24 5.51 5.16
C GLU A 64 -14.00 4.82 6.51
N ASN A 65 -12.98 3.96 6.60
CA ASN A 65 -12.81 3.06 7.74
C ASN A 65 -11.45 3.24 8.43
N THR A 66 -11.29 2.56 9.56
CA THR A 66 -10.03 2.41 10.30
C THR A 66 -9.90 0.94 10.71
N GLY A 67 -8.67 0.42 10.74
CA GLY A 67 -8.39 -0.98 11.07
C GLY A 67 -7.96 -1.78 9.85
N VAL A 68 -8.37 -3.05 9.77
CA VAL A 68 -7.97 -3.98 8.72
C VAL A 68 -9.17 -4.68 8.09
N THR A 69 -9.13 -4.86 6.77
CA THR A 69 -10.08 -5.71 6.03
C THR A 69 -9.36 -6.51 4.95
N SER A 70 -9.84 -7.70 4.61
CA SER A 70 -9.30 -8.48 3.49
C SER A 70 -9.92 -8.02 2.16
N TRP A 71 -9.23 -8.25 1.04
CA TRP A 71 -9.80 -8.03 -0.28
C TRP A 71 -11.04 -8.91 -0.52
N GLU A 72 -11.04 -10.13 0.01
CA GLU A 72 -12.19 -11.04 -0.08
C GLU A 72 -13.46 -10.41 0.51
N SER A 73 -13.36 -9.75 1.67
CA SER A 73 -14.49 -9.03 2.26
C SER A 73 -14.95 -7.81 1.44
N LEU A 74 -14.11 -7.30 0.54
CA LEU A 74 -14.41 -6.17 -0.33
C LEU A 74 -14.93 -6.58 -1.72
N ILE A 75 -14.86 -7.86 -2.10
CA ILE A 75 -15.38 -8.37 -3.38
C ILE A 75 -16.83 -7.94 -3.64
N PRO A 76 -17.76 -7.98 -2.66
CA PRO A 76 -19.14 -7.55 -2.90
C PRO A 76 -19.29 -6.07 -3.30
N ALA A 77 -18.29 -5.23 -2.97
CA ALA A 77 -18.26 -3.82 -3.35
C ALA A 77 -17.58 -3.57 -4.71
N ASP A 78 -16.90 -4.58 -5.29
CA ASP A 78 -16.15 -4.47 -6.54
C ASP A 78 -17.05 -4.52 -7.78
N LYS A 79 -17.63 -3.37 -8.12
CA LYS A 79 -18.51 -3.22 -9.31
C LYS A 79 -17.75 -3.29 -10.64
N TYR A 80 -16.43 -3.12 -10.63
CA TYR A 80 -15.60 -3.00 -11.84
C TYR A 80 -14.74 -4.24 -12.10
N GLY A 81 -14.79 -5.23 -11.20
CA GLY A 81 -13.99 -6.46 -11.31
C GLY A 81 -12.50 -6.21 -11.12
N ILE A 82 -12.12 -5.18 -10.38
CA ILE A 82 -10.74 -4.78 -10.14
C ILE A 82 -9.95 -5.92 -9.51
N PHE A 83 -10.49 -6.64 -8.52
CA PHE A 83 -9.80 -7.77 -7.90
C PHE A 83 -9.61 -8.94 -8.88
N ALA A 84 -10.60 -9.20 -9.73
CA ALA A 84 -10.51 -10.24 -10.75
C ALA A 84 -9.47 -9.89 -11.83
N GLU A 85 -9.35 -8.62 -12.19
CA GLU A 85 -8.32 -8.12 -13.08
C GLU A 85 -6.94 -8.18 -12.42
N ALA A 86 -6.82 -7.73 -11.17
CA ALA A 86 -5.58 -7.79 -10.38
C ALA A 86 -5.05 -9.22 -10.25
N ALA A 87 -5.93 -10.21 -10.08
CA ALA A 87 -5.58 -11.62 -9.99
C ALA A 87 -4.88 -12.14 -11.26
N LYS A 88 -5.19 -11.60 -12.46
CA LYS A 88 -4.50 -11.91 -13.71
C LYS A 88 -3.04 -11.45 -13.71
N TYR A 89 -2.71 -10.48 -12.87
CA TYR A 89 -1.37 -9.95 -12.65
C TYR A 89 -0.67 -10.56 -11.42
N GLY A 90 -1.23 -11.62 -10.80
CA GLY A 90 -0.65 -12.26 -9.61
C GLY A 90 -1.10 -11.66 -8.28
N LEU A 91 -1.85 -10.57 -8.29
CA LEU A 91 -2.38 -9.89 -7.11
C LEU A 91 -3.69 -10.57 -6.69
N LYS A 92 -3.59 -11.72 -6.01
CA LYS A 92 -4.75 -12.59 -5.73
C LYS A 92 -5.28 -12.43 -4.31
N PHE A 93 -4.37 -12.35 -3.36
CA PHE A 93 -4.71 -12.28 -1.94
C PHE A 93 -4.14 -11.00 -1.38
N GLY A 94 -4.98 -10.23 -0.68
CA GLY A 94 -4.56 -8.96 -0.14
C GLY A 94 -5.43 -8.50 1.01
N PHE A 95 -4.96 -7.46 1.67
CA PHE A 95 -5.69 -6.78 2.72
C PHE A 95 -5.39 -5.28 2.68
N VAL A 96 -6.29 -4.52 3.30
CA VAL A 96 -6.18 -3.08 3.47
C VAL A 96 -5.97 -2.80 4.94
N CYS A 97 -5.04 -1.90 5.27
CA CYS A 97 -4.85 -1.34 6.60
C CYS A 97 -5.06 0.17 6.54
N ALA A 98 -6.02 0.67 7.32
CA ALA A 98 -6.34 2.09 7.44
C ALA A 98 -6.03 2.58 8.86
N ILE A 99 -5.34 3.72 8.94
CA ILE A 99 -4.93 4.42 10.16
C ILE A 99 -5.63 5.77 10.18
N ARG A 100 -6.21 6.11 11.33
CA ARG A 100 -6.82 7.41 11.58
C ARG A 100 -6.31 7.95 12.92
N SER A 101 -5.59 9.06 12.87
CA SER A 101 -5.25 9.89 14.01
C SER A 101 -6.10 11.17 14.00
N SER A 102 -6.05 11.95 15.08
CA SER A 102 -6.80 13.22 15.21
C SER A 102 -6.55 14.17 14.04
N ASP A 103 -5.32 14.19 13.55
CA ASP A 103 -4.84 15.19 12.59
C ASP A 103 -4.43 14.57 11.24
N SER A 104 -4.52 13.24 11.10
CA SER A 104 -4.06 12.57 9.89
C SER A 104 -4.74 11.24 9.59
N SER A 105 -4.91 10.94 8.30
CA SER A 105 -5.50 9.70 7.81
C SER A 105 -4.52 9.03 6.85
N SER A 106 -4.39 7.72 6.89
CA SER A 106 -3.54 6.97 5.96
C SER A 106 -4.15 5.61 5.70
N PHE A 107 -3.91 5.05 4.54
CA PHE A 107 -4.25 3.66 4.30
C PHE A 107 -3.22 3.00 3.39
N SER A 108 -3.25 1.68 3.40
CA SER A 108 -2.33 0.86 2.63
C SER A 108 -3.02 -0.40 2.18
N SER A 109 -2.64 -0.91 1.02
CA SER A 109 -3.13 -2.16 0.45
C SER A 109 -1.92 -3.01 0.08
N PHE A 110 -1.96 -4.29 0.46
CA PHE A 110 -0.87 -5.24 0.27
C PHE A 110 -1.37 -6.46 -0.49
N ALA A 111 -0.50 -7.03 -1.33
CA ALA A 111 -0.85 -8.19 -2.14
C ALA A 111 0.21 -9.29 -2.16
N ARG A 112 -0.27 -10.51 -2.34
CA ARG A 112 0.50 -11.73 -2.58
C ARG A 112 -0.26 -12.68 -3.53
N GLU A 113 0.43 -13.68 -4.05
CA GLU A 113 -0.11 -14.57 -5.08
C GLU A 113 -0.58 -15.95 -4.57
N ASP A 114 -0.06 -16.40 -3.44
CA ASP A 114 -0.04 -17.81 -3.06
C ASP A 114 -1.13 -18.18 -2.03
N ARG A 115 -1.37 -17.32 -1.03
CA ARG A 115 -2.36 -17.57 0.03
C ARG A 115 -2.83 -16.28 0.71
N ASN A 116 -3.85 -16.40 1.55
CA ASN A 116 -4.23 -15.34 2.49
C ASN A 116 -3.11 -15.05 3.51
N TYR A 117 -2.99 -13.78 3.90
CA TYR A 117 -2.15 -13.38 5.03
C TYR A 117 -2.72 -13.91 6.35
N CYS A 118 -1.86 -14.37 7.24
CA CYS A 118 -2.27 -14.74 8.58
C CYS A 118 -2.30 -13.52 9.51
N GLU A 119 -2.97 -13.65 10.66
CA GLU A 119 -3.10 -12.56 11.62
C GLU A 119 -1.76 -12.00 12.11
N ALA A 120 -0.76 -12.87 12.30
CA ALA A 120 0.59 -12.46 12.68
C ALA A 120 1.29 -11.62 11.60
N GLU A 121 1.17 -12.00 10.32
CA GLU A 121 1.72 -11.23 9.19
C GLU A 121 1.02 -9.88 9.08
N ILE A 122 -0.31 -9.86 9.15
CA ILE A 122 -1.12 -8.63 9.13
C ILE A 122 -0.67 -7.71 10.27
N SER A 123 -0.62 -8.22 11.51
CA SER A 123 -0.21 -7.45 12.69
C SER A 123 1.19 -6.86 12.51
N GLN A 124 2.14 -7.63 11.98
CA GLN A 124 3.50 -7.16 11.72
C GLN A 124 3.53 -6.05 10.67
N ILE A 125 2.84 -6.24 9.54
CA ILE A 125 2.77 -5.24 8.45
C ILE A 125 2.11 -3.96 8.96
N CYS A 126 0.97 -4.07 9.65
CA CYS A 126 0.26 -2.91 10.21
C CYS A 126 1.13 -2.12 11.20
N LYS A 127 1.93 -2.80 12.03
CA LYS A 127 2.89 -2.11 12.92
C LYS A 127 3.92 -1.30 12.13
N LEU A 128 4.47 -1.86 11.05
CA LEU A 128 5.42 -1.16 10.19
C LEU A 128 4.77 0.06 9.51
N VAL A 129 3.51 -0.05 9.06
CA VAL A 129 2.77 1.08 8.47
C VAL A 129 2.49 2.17 9.50
N ASN A 130 2.17 1.82 10.75
CA ASN A 130 2.01 2.81 11.82
C ASN A 130 3.32 3.56 12.11
N ILE A 131 4.45 2.83 12.16
CA ILE A 131 5.76 3.46 12.32
C ILE A 131 6.05 4.41 11.14
N LEU A 132 5.77 3.99 9.90
CA LEU A 132 5.90 4.87 8.73
C LEU A 132 5.03 6.12 8.86
N HIS A 133 3.75 5.96 9.21
CA HIS A 133 2.83 7.08 9.42
C HIS A 133 3.40 8.07 10.43
N ASP A 134 3.80 7.61 11.61
CA ASP A 134 4.30 8.49 12.67
C ASP A 134 5.61 9.18 12.26
N MET A 135 6.51 8.46 11.59
CA MET A 135 7.77 8.99 11.08
C MET A 135 7.58 10.02 9.97
N THR A 136 6.45 10.03 9.26
CA THR A 136 6.19 10.98 8.15
C THR A 136 5.19 12.08 8.50
N LEU A 137 4.68 12.15 9.73
CA LEU A 137 3.72 13.19 10.15
C LEU A 137 4.25 14.61 9.92
N ASN A 138 5.52 14.85 10.24
CA ASN A 138 6.14 16.16 10.08
C ASN A 138 6.65 16.36 8.64
N PRO A 139 6.17 17.38 7.91
CA PRO A 139 6.50 17.57 6.49
C PRO A 139 7.98 17.86 6.21
N GLU A 140 8.74 18.31 7.21
CA GLU A 140 10.20 18.52 7.09
C GLU A 140 11.00 17.19 7.06
N ASN A 141 10.35 16.05 7.28
CA ASN A 141 11.03 14.77 7.40
C ASN A 141 11.51 14.21 6.05
N LEU A 142 10.88 14.59 4.93
CA LEU A 142 11.19 14.08 3.59
C LEU A 142 11.06 15.16 2.52
N SER A 143 12.11 15.39 1.74
CA SER A 143 12.08 16.21 0.52
C SER A 143 11.54 15.43 -0.68
N GLU A 144 11.14 16.12 -1.75
CA GLU A 144 10.69 15.49 -3.00
C GLU A 144 11.72 14.51 -3.58
N THR A 145 12.99 14.91 -3.60
CA THR A 145 14.11 14.06 -4.03
C THR A 145 14.26 12.79 -3.20
N GLU A 146 13.92 12.84 -1.90
CA GLU A 146 14.00 11.69 -1.01
C GLU A 146 12.84 10.74 -1.23
N ILE A 147 11.64 11.28 -1.45
CA ILE A 147 10.46 10.49 -1.82
C ILE A 147 10.72 9.76 -3.13
N GLU A 148 11.30 10.43 -4.12
CA GLU A 148 11.65 9.80 -5.39
C GLU A 148 12.68 8.69 -5.20
N HIS A 149 13.73 8.91 -4.41
CA HIS A 149 14.73 7.89 -4.11
C HIS A 149 14.12 6.68 -3.38
N LEU A 150 13.25 6.90 -2.39
CA LEU A 150 12.54 5.83 -1.69
C LEU A 150 11.62 5.04 -2.63
N ASN A 151 10.92 5.72 -3.54
CA ASN A 151 10.10 5.06 -4.56
C ASN A 151 10.94 4.25 -5.56
N GLN A 152 12.13 4.72 -5.90
CA GLN A 152 13.07 3.95 -6.73
C GLN A 152 13.53 2.69 -6.00
N LEU A 153 13.83 2.75 -4.70
CA LEU A 153 14.18 1.57 -3.90
C LEU A 153 13.06 0.52 -3.89
N THR A 154 11.81 0.95 -3.77
CA THR A 154 10.66 0.02 -3.74
C THR A 154 10.28 -0.51 -5.12
N SER A 155 10.56 0.24 -6.18
CA SER A 155 10.26 -0.17 -7.57
C SER A 155 11.37 -1.00 -8.22
N ALA A 156 12.63 -0.81 -7.78
CA ALA A 156 13.81 -1.45 -8.37
C ALA A 156 14.06 -2.88 -7.87
N MET A 157 13.19 -3.44 -7.03
CA MET A 157 13.28 -4.84 -6.57
C MET A 157 12.26 -5.74 -7.31
N PRO A 158 12.51 -6.17 -8.55
CA PRO A 158 11.78 -7.28 -9.13
C PRO A 158 12.30 -8.61 -8.56
N ALA A 159 11.36 -9.50 -8.25
CA ALA A 159 11.50 -10.92 -7.87
C ALA A 159 12.94 -11.44 -7.69
N GLY A 160 13.35 -11.60 -6.43
CA GLY A 160 14.48 -12.44 -6.11
C GLY A 160 14.23 -13.86 -6.64
N ASN A 161 14.93 -14.20 -7.72
CA ASN A 161 15.22 -15.57 -8.10
C ASN A 161 16.02 -16.20 -6.95
N SER A 162 15.47 -17.23 -6.31
CA SER A 162 16.22 -18.27 -5.60
C SER A 162 15.39 -19.55 -5.60
#